data_AF-A0A1E3W0B5-F1
#
_entry.id   AF-A0A1E3W0B5-F1
#
_cell.length_a   1.000
_cell.length_b   1.000
_cell.length_c   1.000
_cell.angle_alpha   90.00
_cell.angle_beta   90.00
_cell.angle_gamma   90.00
#
_symmetry.space_group_name_H-M   'P 1'
#
loop_
_entity.id
_entity.type
_entity.pdbx_description
1 polymer ?
#
loop_
_entity_poly.entity_id
_entity_poly.type
_entity_poly.pdbx_seq_one_letter_code
_entity_poly.pdbx_strand_id
1 'polypeptide(L)'
;MLALYPNLRETPSREPEQRTDWNVRDSSALLVLVRQGGLAVSEGTRRAVRHAGALERSVAIVDVDDPEAARQVLAFLAPFAGDPVCIAGPRESEAPGLEATARRVLESVLTEIAARC
;
A
#
# COMPACT_ATOMS: atom_id res chain seq x y z
N MET A 1 15.69 -9.84 10.35
CA MET A 1 14.56 -9.30 9.57
C MET A 1 15.03 -8.34 8.49
N LEU A 2 15.80 -7.29 8.79
CA LEU A 2 16.32 -6.34 7.77
C LEU A 2 17.24 -6.97 6.71
N ALA A 3 17.97 -8.04 7.05
CA ALA A 3 18.82 -8.75 6.09
C ALA A 3 18.05 -9.31 4.87
N LEU A 4 16.73 -9.55 4.99
CA LEU A 4 15.88 -9.99 3.88
C LEU A 4 15.39 -8.82 3.01
N TYR A 5 15.54 -7.58 3.49
CA TYR A 5 15.04 -6.38 2.84
C TYR A 5 16.13 -5.30 2.82
N PRO A 6 17.20 -5.49 2.02
CA PRO A 6 18.39 -4.62 2.05
C PRO A 6 18.13 -3.17 1.64
N ASN A 7 17.00 -2.91 0.96
CA ASN A 7 16.61 -1.58 0.52
C ASN A 7 15.78 -0.82 1.57
N LEU A 8 15.42 -1.43 2.71
CA LEU A 8 14.77 -0.70 3.80
C LEU A 8 15.76 0.24 4.48
N ARG A 9 15.29 1.44 4.80
CA ARG A 9 16.04 2.48 5.51
C ARG A 9 15.37 2.72 6.85
N GLU A 10 16.13 2.64 7.93
CA GLU A 10 15.62 2.98 9.25
C GLU A 10 15.36 4.48 9.36
N THR A 11 14.25 4.84 9.99
CA THR A 11 13.96 6.21 10.39
C THR A 11 14.69 6.57 11.68
N PRO A 12 15.02 7.86 11.92
CA PRO A 12 15.66 8.27 13.17
C PRO A 12 14.87 7.92 14.43
N SER A 13 13.54 7.98 14.34
CA SER A 13 12.61 7.55 15.39
C SER A 13 12.21 6.10 15.19
N ARG A 14 12.00 5.41 16.31
CA ARG A 14 11.42 4.06 16.37
C ARG A 14 9.89 4.07 16.32
N GLU A 15 9.28 5.23 16.51
CA GLU A 15 7.83 5.40 16.48
C GLU A 15 7.28 5.08 15.08
N PRO A 16 6.33 4.14 14.92
CA PRO A 16 5.77 3.74 13.63
C PRO A 16 5.22 4.89 12.78
N GLU A 17 4.76 5.94 13.43
CA GLU A 17 4.25 7.17 12.86
C GLU A 17 5.23 7.81 11.88
N GLN A 18 6.51 7.90 12.25
CA GLN A 18 7.50 8.58 11.42
C GLN A 18 7.74 7.82 10.12
N ARG A 19 7.88 6.49 10.17
CA ARG A 19 8.05 5.69 8.96
C ARG A 19 6.79 5.68 8.09
N THR A 20 5.60 5.71 8.69
CA THR A 20 4.34 5.83 7.92
C THR A 20 4.30 7.14 7.14
N ASP A 21 4.61 8.25 7.79
CA ASP A 21 4.59 9.56 7.14
C ASP A 21 5.68 9.67 6.06
N TRP A 22 6.89 9.17 6.34
CA TRP A 22 8.01 9.23 5.39
C TRP A 22 7.74 8.37 4.15
N ASN A 23 7.20 7.17 4.33
CA ASN A 23 6.85 6.31 3.19
C ASN A 23 5.84 6.99 2.25
N VAL A 24 4.86 7.71 2.80
CA VAL A 24 3.87 8.46 2.01
C VAL A 24 4.48 9.73 1.40
N ARG A 25 5.30 10.47 2.15
CA ARG A 25 6.00 11.68 1.68
C ARG A 25 6.87 11.39 0.46
N ASP A 26 7.62 10.30 0.53
CA ASP A 26 8.65 9.91 -0.44
C ASP A 26 8.08 9.08 -1.62
N SER A 27 6.75 9.01 -1.76
CA SER A 27 6.06 8.34 -2.86
C SER A 27 5.21 9.30 -3.67
N SER A 28 4.97 8.97 -4.95
CA SER A 28 4.10 9.73 -5.85
C SER A 28 2.61 9.49 -5.59
N ALA A 29 2.27 8.31 -5.05
CA ALA A 29 0.90 7.89 -4.76
C ALA A 29 0.84 6.93 -3.56
N LEU A 30 -0.37 6.73 -3.03
CA LEU A 30 -0.68 5.76 -1.96
C LEU A 30 -1.75 4.77 -2.42
N LEU A 31 -1.42 3.48 -2.47
CA LEU A 31 -2.39 2.40 -2.55
C LEU A 31 -2.58 1.78 -1.16
N VAL A 32 -3.84 1.72 -0.71
CA VAL A 32 -4.21 1.03 0.52
C VAL A 32 -5.00 -0.22 0.19
N LEU A 33 -4.48 -1.38 0.61
CA LEU A 33 -5.17 -2.65 0.52
C LEU A 33 -5.82 -2.94 1.87
N VAL A 34 -7.14 -3.14 1.83
CA VAL A 34 -7.93 -3.47 3.01
C VAL A 34 -8.67 -4.77 2.80
N ARG A 35 -9.17 -5.32 3.89
CA ARG A 35 -10.10 -6.43 3.95
C ARG A 35 -11.13 -6.11 5.03
N GLN A 36 -12.25 -6.85 5.08
CA GLN A 36 -13.22 -6.92 6.19
C GLN A 36 -13.03 -5.88 7.31
N GLY A 37 -13.89 -4.86 7.36
CA GLY A 37 -13.77 -3.74 8.31
C GLY A 37 -12.97 -2.54 7.79
N GLY A 38 -12.27 -2.68 6.66
CA GLY A 38 -11.73 -1.56 5.90
C GLY A 38 -10.65 -0.77 6.66
N LEU A 39 -10.66 0.57 6.50
CA LEU A 39 -9.72 1.46 7.20
C LEU A 39 -9.92 1.50 8.72
N ALA A 40 -11.09 1.10 9.22
CA ALA A 40 -11.43 1.22 10.64
C ALA A 40 -10.56 0.28 11.51
N VAL A 41 -9.98 -0.77 10.92
CA VAL A 41 -9.24 -1.79 11.66
C VAL A 41 -7.78 -1.41 11.97
N SER A 42 -7.25 -0.32 11.40
CA SER A 42 -5.84 0.07 11.61
C SER A 42 -5.63 1.59 11.66
N GLU A 43 -5.13 2.09 12.79
CA GLU A 43 -4.80 3.51 12.95
C GLU A 43 -3.62 3.92 12.05
N GLY A 44 -2.63 3.05 11.87
CA GLY A 44 -1.50 3.31 10.97
C GLY A 44 -1.97 3.52 9.52
N THR A 45 -2.92 2.70 9.07
CA THR A 45 -3.53 2.84 7.74
C THR A 45 -4.33 4.14 7.60
N ARG A 46 -5.14 4.51 8.61
CA ARG A 46 -5.84 5.80 8.60
C ARG A 46 -4.88 6.97 8.57
N ARG A 47 -3.77 6.90 9.32
CA ARG A 47 -2.73 7.92 9.32
C ARG A 47 -2.14 8.10 7.93
N ALA A 48 -1.79 7.02 7.23
CA ALA A 48 -1.27 7.08 5.87
C ALA A 48 -2.24 7.81 4.92
N VAL A 49 -3.52 7.47 4.95
CA VAL A 49 -4.56 8.12 4.13
C VAL A 49 -4.68 9.62 4.45
N ARG A 50 -4.74 9.98 5.74
CA ARG A 50 -4.79 11.40 6.17
C ARG A 50 -3.56 12.17 5.71
N HIS A 51 -2.36 11.58 5.83
CA HIS A 51 -1.12 12.22 5.43
C HIS A 51 -1.01 12.37 3.92
N ALA A 52 -1.41 11.36 3.15
CA ALA A 52 -1.44 11.42 1.70
C ALA A 52 -2.41 12.51 1.20
N GLY A 53 -3.59 12.62 1.81
CA GLY A 53 -4.54 13.70 1.51
C GLY A 53 -3.99 15.09 1.82
N ALA A 54 -3.27 15.26 2.95
CA ALA A 54 -2.63 16.52 3.30
C ALA A 54 -1.48 16.92 2.35
N LEU A 55 -0.88 15.94 1.66
CA LEU A 55 0.15 16.15 0.64
C LEU A 55 -0.41 16.15 -0.80
N GLU A 56 -1.73 16.12 -0.95
CA GLU A 56 -2.42 16.05 -2.26
C GLU A 56 -1.95 14.89 -3.14
N ARG A 57 -1.55 13.77 -2.53
CA ARG A 57 -1.17 12.56 -3.26
C ARG A 57 -2.42 11.85 -3.80
N SER A 58 -2.29 11.21 -4.96
CA SER A 58 -3.30 10.27 -5.43
C SER A 58 -3.41 9.10 -4.46
N VAL A 59 -4.65 8.80 -4.02
CA VAL A 59 -4.94 7.70 -3.09
C VAL A 59 -5.97 6.76 -3.69
N ALA A 60 -5.71 5.46 -3.62
CA ALA A 60 -6.72 4.42 -3.83
C ALA A 60 -6.83 3.52 -2.60
N ILE A 61 -8.05 3.09 -2.31
CA ILE A 61 -8.36 2.18 -1.21
C ILE A 61 -9.15 1.05 -1.82
N VAL A 62 -8.57 -0.16 -1.81
CA VAL A 62 -9.14 -1.32 -2.50
C VAL A 62 -9.39 -2.44 -1.49
N ASP A 63 -10.62 -2.95 -1.48
CA ASP A 63 -10.94 -4.19 -0.78
C ASP A 63 -10.41 -5.37 -1.59
N VAL A 64 -9.53 -6.17 -1.00
CA VAL A 64 -8.90 -7.31 -1.68
C VAL A 64 -9.86 -8.47 -1.92
N ASP A 65 -11.02 -8.50 -1.26
CA ASP A 65 -12.08 -9.50 -1.49
C ASP A 65 -13.04 -9.09 -2.63
N ASP A 66 -12.94 -7.85 -3.14
CA ASP A 66 -13.72 -7.40 -4.30
C ASP A 66 -13.30 -8.21 -5.56
N PRO A 67 -14.23 -8.84 -6.29
CA PRO A 67 -13.92 -9.54 -7.54
C PRO A 67 -13.16 -8.67 -8.56
N GLU A 68 -13.32 -7.34 -8.47
CA GLU A 68 -12.71 -6.37 -9.36
C GLU A 68 -11.42 -5.74 -8.80
N ALA A 69 -10.94 -6.22 -7.65
CA ALA A 69 -9.78 -5.66 -6.96
C ALA A 69 -8.54 -5.55 -7.88
N ALA A 70 -8.25 -6.59 -8.66
CA ALA A 70 -7.11 -6.59 -9.57
C ALA A 70 -7.21 -5.47 -10.63
N ARG A 71 -8.39 -5.28 -11.24
CA ARG A 71 -8.59 -4.19 -12.21
C ARG A 71 -8.49 -2.82 -11.54
N GLN A 72 -9.03 -2.66 -10.33
CA GLN A 72 -8.95 -1.40 -9.58
C GLN A 72 -7.49 -1.04 -9.26
N VAL A 73 -6.72 -2.01 -8.76
CA VAL A 73 -5.29 -1.85 -8.46
C VAL A 73 -4.49 -1.56 -9.72
N LEU A 74 -4.72 -2.30 -10.81
CA LEU A 74 -4.06 -2.05 -12.10
C LEU A 74 -4.34 -0.64 -12.63
N ALA A 75 -5.62 -0.24 -12.67
CA ALA A 75 -6.02 1.08 -13.15
C ALA A 75 -5.40 2.21 -12.33
N PHE A 76 -5.23 2.00 -11.03
CA PHE A 76 -4.58 2.95 -10.15
C PHE A 76 -3.06 3.00 -10.34
N LEU A 77 -2.40 1.84 -10.46
CA LEU A 77 -0.93 1.76 -10.54
C LEU A 77 -0.38 2.09 -11.93
N ALA A 78 -1.13 1.83 -13.00
CA ALA A 78 -0.64 2.01 -14.38
C ALA A 78 -0.11 3.42 -14.70
N PRO A 79 -0.74 4.53 -14.25
CA PRO A 79 -0.20 5.87 -14.46
C PRO A 79 1.11 6.16 -13.71
N PHE A 80 1.46 5.37 -12.69
CA PHE A 80 2.68 5.51 -11.88
C PHE A 80 3.75 4.47 -12.24
N ALA A 81 3.64 3.83 -13.41
CA ALA A 81 4.66 2.88 -13.85
C ALA A 81 6.02 3.59 -13.98
N GLY A 82 6.98 3.19 -13.13
CA GLY A 82 8.30 3.80 -13.03
C GLY A 82 8.46 4.82 -11.89
N ASP A 83 7.37 5.19 -11.21
CA ASP A 83 7.37 6.06 -10.04
C ASP A 83 7.23 5.27 -8.72
N PRO A 84 7.77 5.77 -7.59
CA PRO A 84 7.57 5.13 -6.30
C PRO A 84 6.11 5.26 -5.84
N VAL A 85 5.49 4.14 -5.49
CA VAL A 85 4.14 4.09 -4.90
C VAL A 85 4.22 3.49 -3.50
N CYS A 86 3.60 4.16 -2.52
CA CYS A 86 3.46 3.63 -1.18
C CYS A 86 2.33 2.61 -1.16
N ILE A 87 2.62 1.37 -0.74
CA ILE A 87 1.61 0.33 -0.52
C ILE A 87 1.40 0.17 0.98
N ALA A 88 0.18 0.37 1.44
CA ALA A 88 -0.20 0.29 2.85
C ALA A 88 -1.39 -0.66 3.07
N GLY A 89 -1.59 -1.04 4.32
CA GLY A 89 -2.72 -1.86 4.75
C GLY A 89 -2.60 -2.21 6.24
N PRO A 90 -3.69 -2.67 6.86
CA PRO A 90 -3.64 -3.26 8.20
C PRO A 90 -2.57 -4.36 8.30
N ARG A 91 -2.07 -4.59 9.52
CA ARG A 91 -1.21 -5.75 9.78
C ARG A 91 -2.01 -7.04 9.65
N GLU A 92 -1.33 -8.15 9.36
CA GLU A 92 -1.97 -9.48 9.31
C GLU A 92 -2.70 -9.82 10.64
N SER A 93 -2.16 -9.38 11.78
CA SER A 93 -2.83 -9.53 13.09
C SER A 93 -4.09 -8.68 13.26
N GLU A 94 -4.23 -7.59 12.49
CA GLU A 94 -5.39 -6.69 12.50
C GLU A 94 -6.44 -7.13 11.46
N ALA A 95 -6.00 -7.74 10.35
CA ALA A 95 -6.85 -8.23 9.28
C ALA A 95 -6.34 -9.60 8.75
N PRO A 96 -6.71 -10.72 9.42
CA PRO A 96 -6.25 -12.05 9.03
C PRO A 96 -6.61 -12.42 7.57
N GLY A 97 -5.64 -12.99 6.87
CA GLY A 97 -5.69 -13.39 5.47
C GLY A 97 -5.53 -12.24 4.47
N LEU A 98 -5.27 -11.00 4.94
CA LEU A 98 -5.02 -9.88 4.06
C LEU A 98 -3.72 -10.08 3.28
N GLU A 99 -2.63 -10.47 3.92
CA GLU A 99 -1.33 -10.64 3.25
C GLU A 99 -1.43 -11.62 2.06
N ALA A 100 -2.02 -12.79 2.28
CA ALA A 100 -2.14 -13.83 1.26
C ALA A 100 -3.03 -13.40 0.07
N THR A 101 -4.05 -12.58 0.32
CA THR A 101 -4.97 -12.10 -0.71
C THR A 101 -4.38 -10.91 -1.46
N ALA A 102 -3.83 -9.93 -0.74
CA ALA A 102 -3.10 -8.79 -1.29
C ALA A 102 -1.97 -9.25 -2.21
N ARG A 103 -1.19 -10.25 -1.80
CA ARG A 103 -0.11 -10.82 -2.61
C ARG A 103 -0.62 -11.35 -3.95
N ARG A 104 -1.70 -12.15 -3.96
CA ARG A 104 -2.28 -12.69 -5.21
C ARG A 104 -2.74 -11.58 -6.16
N VAL A 105 -3.40 -10.55 -5.61
CA VAL A 105 -3.84 -9.38 -6.40
C VAL A 105 -2.62 -8.65 -7.00
N LEU A 106 -1.62 -8.34 -6.18
CA LEU A 106 -0.42 -7.61 -6.62
C LEU A 106 0.42 -8.41 -7.61
N GLU A 107 0.62 -9.72 -7.42
CA GLU A 107 1.37 -10.57 -8.35
C GLU A 107 0.75 -10.56 -9.75
N SER A 108 -0.59 -10.65 -9.84
CA SER A 108 -1.32 -10.56 -11.10
C SER A 108 -1.15 -9.18 -11.76
N VAL A 109 -1.31 -8.10 -10.99
CA VAL A 109 -1.22 -6.73 -11.52
C VAL A 109 0.20 -6.39 -11.96
N LEU A 110 1.21 -6.74 -11.17
CA LEU A 110 2.61 -6.44 -11.49
C LEU A 110 3.08 -7.20 -12.73
N THR A 111 2.61 -8.44 -12.92
CA THR A 111 2.86 -9.20 -14.15
C THR A 111 2.28 -8.46 -15.37
N GLU A 112 1.07 -7.93 -15.24
CA GLU A 112 0.42 -7.20 -16.33
C GLU A 112 1.07 -5.84 -16.62
N ILE A 113 1.49 -5.09 -15.60
CA ILE A 113 2.25 -3.85 -15.78
C ILE A 113 3.57 -4.14 -16.49
N ALA A 114 4.31 -5.17 -16.05
CA ALA A 114 5.58 -5.55 -16.66
C ALA A 114 5.45 -5.97 -18.13
N ALA A 115 4.31 -6.55 -18.54
CA ALA A 115 4.06 -6.92 -19.93
C ALA A 115 3.73 -5.72 -20.84
N ARG A 116 3.44 -4.54 -20.26
CA ARG A 116 3.06 -3.30 -20.97
C ARG A 116 4.21 -2.30 -21.08
N CYS A 117 5.31 -2.52 -20.37
CA CYS A 117 6.53 -1.69 -20.37
C CYS A 117 7.61 -2.32 -21.26
#